data_AF-A0A1Z9MSD3-F1
#
_entry.id   AF-A0A1Z9MSD3-F1
#
_cell.length_a   1.000
_cell.length_b   1.000
_cell.length_c   1.000
_cell.angle_alpha   90.00
_cell.angle_beta   90.00
_cell.angle_gamma   90.00
#
_symmetry.space_group_name_H-M   'P 1'
#
loop_
_entity.id
_entity.type
_entity.pdbx_description
1 polymer ?
#
loop_
_entity_poly.entity_id
_entity_poly.type
_entity_poly.pdbx_seq_one_letter_code
_entity_poly.pdbx_strand_id
1 'polypeptide(L)'
;MAKIKVKNPVVELDGDEMTRIIWSFIKDKLIKPYLDIDLKYYDLGMESRDKTNDQITIDCAKAIQKYGAGVKCATITPDEARVEEFSLKKMWRSPNGTIRNIVGGTIFREPIICKNVPRLVPHWTD
;
A
#
# COMPACT_ATOMS: atom_id res chain seq x y z
N MET A 1 3.62 8.12 -28.13
CA MET A 1 2.25 8.42 -27.63
C MET A 1 2.37 9.44 -26.50
N ALA A 2 1.45 10.40 -26.42
CA ALA A 2 1.37 11.29 -25.27
C ALA A 2 0.87 10.50 -24.04
N LYS A 3 1.34 10.85 -22.84
CA LYS A 3 0.87 10.24 -21.60
C LYS A 3 -0.58 10.66 -21.31
N ILE A 4 -1.34 9.77 -20.67
CA ILE A 4 -2.70 10.07 -20.20
C ILE A 4 -2.57 11.01 -19.00
N LYS A 5 -3.20 12.19 -19.09
CA LYS A 5 -3.23 13.17 -17.99
C LYS A 5 -4.21 12.75 -16.92
N VAL A 6 -3.74 12.62 -15.69
CA VAL A 6 -4.58 12.34 -14.53
C VAL A 6 -4.86 13.65 -13.80
N LYS A 7 -6.14 14.01 -13.65
CA LYS A 7 -6.56 15.33 -13.15
C LYS A 7 -6.22 15.55 -11.67
N ASN A 8 -6.47 14.55 -10.83
CA ASN A 8 -6.30 14.64 -9.38
C ASN A 8 -5.14 13.73 -8.93
N PRO A 9 -4.43 14.09 -7.86
CA PRO A 9 -3.36 13.25 -7.35
C PRO A 9 -3.89 11.96 -6.71
N VAL A 10 -3.02 10.96 -6.64
CA VAL A 10 -3.25 9.71 -5.88
C VAL A 10 -2.23 9.61 -4.77
N VAL A 11 -2.67 9.21 -3.58
CA VAL A 11 -1.76 8.95 -2.45
C VAL A 11 -1.08 7.60 -2.65
N GLU A 12 0.25 7.60 -2.73
CA GLU A 12 1.07 6.41 -2.86
C GLU A 12 1.64 6.03 -1.50
N LEU A 13 1.34 4.82 -1.04
CA LEU A 13 1.82 4.27 0.23
C LEU A 13 2.79 3.14 -0.08
N ASP A 14 4.09 3.41 0.05
CA ASP A 14 5.12 2.40 -0.15
C ASP A 14 5.15 1.40 1.01
N GLY A 15 5.87 0.29 0.84
CA GLY A 15 5.80 -0.86 1.72
C GLY A 15 7.14 -1.52 2.01
N ASP A 16 7.08 -2.81 2.31
CA ASP A 16 8.21 -3.60 2.82
C ASP A 16 8.55 -4.80 1.91
N GLU A 17 9.73 -5.37 2.15
CA GLU A 17 10.22 -6.66 1.61
C GLU A 17 10.04 -6.78 0.07
N MET A 18 9.65 -7.96 -0.41
CA MET A 18 9.49 -8.24 -1.84
C MET A 18 8.41 -7.36 -2.48
N THR A 19 7.37 -7.00 -1.74
CA THR A 19 6.31 -6.15 -2.27
C THR A 19 6.83 -4.75 -2.60
N ARG A 20 7.79 -4.20 -1.85
CA ARG A 20 8.44 -2.91 -2.17
C ARG A 20 9.19 -2.96 -3.50
N ILE A 21 9.89 -4.07 -3.77
CA ILE A 21 10.63 -4.25 -5.03
C ILE A 21 9.67 -4.33 -6.22
N ILE A 22 8.62 -5.15 -6.09
CA ILE A 22 7.57 -5.29 -7.12
C ILE A 22 6.84 -3.96 -7.33
N TRP A 23 6.58 -3.21 -6.26
CA TRP A 23 5.93 -1.90 -6.29
C TRP A 23 6.71 -0.90 -7.15
N SER A 24 8.03 -0.83 -6.95
CA SER A 24 8.93 0.00 -7.76
C SER A 24 8.88 -0.39 -9.25
N PHE A 25 8.94 -1.70 -9.54
CA PHE A 25 8.83 -2.21 -10.92
C PHE A 25 7.51 -1.81 -11.58
N ILE A 26 6.38 -2.01 -10.90
CA ILE A 26 5.05 -1.66 -11.43
C ILE A 26 5.00 -0.16 -11.73
N LYS A 27 5.44 0.68 -10.79
CA LYS A 27 5.43 2.13 -10.95
C LYS A 27 6.27 2.57 -12.16
N ASP A 28 7.46 2.03 -12.30
CA ASP A 28 8.42 2.48 -13.32
C ASP A 28 8.16 1.88 -14.70
N LYS A 29 7.63 0.65 -14.79
CA LYS A 29 7.41 -0.04 -16.06
C LYS A 29 5.97 0.03 -16.56
N LEU A 30 5.00 0.10 -15.65
CA LEU A 30 3.57 -0.04 -15.99
C LEU A 30 2.75 1.21 -15.72
N ILE A 31 3.24 2.17 -14.92
CA ILE A 31 2.50 3.39 -14.58
C ILE A 31 3.12 4.64 -15.22
N LYS A 32 4.32 5.06 -14.78
CA LYS A 32 4.97 6.31 -15.21
C LYS A 32 5.21 6.44 -16.72
N PRO A 33 5.43 5.36 -17.51
CA PRO A 33 5.57 5.50 -18.95
C PRO A 33 4.28 5.93 -19.65
N TYR A 34 3.11 5.63 -19.05
CA TYR A 34 1.81 5.80 -19.69
C TYR A 34 0.97 6.91 -19.06
N LEU A 35 1.18 7.23 -17.78
CA LEU A 35 0.42 8.24 -17.04
C LEU A 35 1.28 9.46 -16.68
N ASP A 36 0.73 10.65 -16.89
CA ASP A 36 1.16 11.89 -16.28
C ASP A 36 0.29 12.10 -15.02
N ILE A 37 0.82 11.64 -13.89
CA ILE A 37 0.10 11.50 -12.61
C ILE A 37 0.93 12.07 -11.47
N ASP A 38 0.28 12.87 -10.61
CA ASP A 38 0.84 13.38 -9.37
C ASP A 38 0.65 12.34 -8.24
N LEU A 39 1.75 11.76 -7.78
CA LEU A 39 1.75 10.78 -6.69
C LEU A 39 2.20 11.46 -5.40
N LYS A 40 1.28 11.54 -4.41
CA LYS A 40 1.62 11.99 -3.05
C LYS A 40 2.22 10.83 -2.30
N TYR A 41 3.55 10.76 -2.32
CA TYR A 41 4.32 9.64 -1.80
C TYR A 41 4.48 9.68 -0.27
N TYR A 42 4.18 8.56 0.38
CA TYR A 42 4.42 8.30 1.79
C TYR A 42 5.12 6.94 1.94
N ASP A 43 6.30 6.95 2.54
CA ASP A 43 7.04 5.71 2.79
C ASP A 43 6.56 5.04 4.09
N LEU A 44 5.73 4.00 3.98
CA LEU A 44 5.27 3.23 5.14
C LEU A 44 6.15 2.00 5.42
N GLY A 45 7.34 1.94 4.83
CA GLY A 45 8.34 0.94 5.19
C GLY A 45 8.69 1.00 6.68
N MET A 46 9.06 -0.14 7.24
CA MET A 46 9.26 -0.32 8.68
C MET A 46 10.19 0.73 9.28
N GLU A 47 11.35 0.97 8.68
CA GLU A 47 12.31 1.96 9.15
C GLU A 47 11.74 3.39 9.13
N SER A 48 10.98 3.75 8.10
CA SER A 48 10.38 5.08 7.97
C SER A 48 9.33 5.30 9.06
N ARG A 49 8.50 4.28 9.31
CA ARG A 49 7.53 4.31 10.42
C ARG A 49 8.24 4.40 11.75
N ASP A 50 9.28 3.61 12.00
CA ASP A 50 10.03 3.69 13.25
C ASP A 50 10.71 5.06 13.44
N LYS A 51 11.37 5.60 12.41
CA LYS A 51 12.02 6.93 12.43
C LYS A 51 11.02 8.03 12.79
N THR A 52 9.81 7.97 12.26
CA THR A 52 8.76 8.99 12.44
C THR A 52 7.83 8.72 13.63
N ASN A 53 8.12 7.72 14.46
CA ASN A 53 7.24 7.26 15.53
C ASN A 53 5.81 6.93 15.03
N ASP A 54 5.72 6.36 13.83
CA ASP A 54 4.52 6.00 13.09
C ASP A 54 3.62 7.18 12.68
N GLN A 55 4.11 8.42 12.81
CA GLN A 55 3.38 9.62 12.38
C GLN A 55 3.11 9.62 10.87
N ILE A 56 4.03 9.09 10.06
CA ILE A 56 3.86 9.01 8.60
C ILE A 56 2.63 8.19 8.18
N THR A 57 2.26 7.17 8.96
CA THR A 57 1.05 6.37 8.74
C THR A 57 -0.21 7.22 8.94
N ILE A 58 -0.23 8.08 9.95
CA ILE A 58 -1.35 8.99 10.24
C ILE A 58 -1.45 10.07 9.17
N ASP A 59 -0.33 10.68 8.81
CA ASP A 59 -0.27 11.74 7.80
C ASP A 59 -0.74 11.23 6.44
N CYS A 60 -0.36 10.00 6.11
CA CYS A 60 -0.84 9.34 4.93
C CYS A 60 -2.35 9.10 4.94
N ALA A 61 -2.93 8.64 6.06
CA ALA A 61 -4.37 8.43 6.16
C ALA A 61 -5.16 9.74 5.98
N LYS A 62 -4.65 10.84 6.54
CA LYS A 62 -5.21 12.19 6.34
C LYS A 62 -5.07 12.65 4.88
N ALA A 63 -3.97 12.32 4.21
CA ALA A 63 -3.80 12.61 2.80
C ALA A 63 -4.84 11.85 1.95
N ILE A 64 -5.14 10.58 2.28
CA ILE A 64 -6.21 9.82 1.61
C ILE A 64 -7.55 10.52 1.79
N GLN A 65 -7.90 10.96 3.00
CA GLN A 65 -9.14 11.72 3.23
C GLN A 65 -9.19 13.02 2.41
N LYS A 66 -8.06 13.71 2.26
CA LYS A 66 -7.95 14.96 1.50
C LYS A 66 -8.10 14.75 -0.01
N TYR A 67 -7.46 13.73 -0.58
CA TYR A 67 -7.37 13.54 -2.03
C TYR A 67 -8.35 12.48 -2.58
N GLY A 68 -8.96 11.68 -1.70
CA GLY A 68 -10.02 10.71 -2.03
C GLY A 68 -9.55 9.36 -2.57
N ALA A 69 -8.30 9.25 -3.05
CA ALA A 69 -7.75 8.01 -3.60
C ALA A 69 -6.37 7.69 -3.01
N GLY A 70 -6.20 6.45 -2.57
CA GLY A 70 -4.92 5.92 -2.08
C GLY A 70 -4.66 4.53 -2.62
N VAL A 71 -3.39 4.23 -2.91
CA VAL A 71 -2.94 2.90 -3.33
C VAL A 71 -1.76 2.48 -2.46
N LYS A 72 -1.84 1.25 -1.92
CA LYS A 72 -0.97 0.81 -0.84
C LYS A 72 -0.25 -0.49 -1.13
N CYS A 73 1.07 -0.45 -0.95
CA CYS A 73 1.94 -1.62 -0.89
C CYS A 73 1.81 -2.36 0.46
N ALA A 74 2.10 -3.66 0.49
CA ALA A 74 2.03 -4.43 1.73
C ALA A 74 3.13 -3.96 2.70
N THR A 75 2.81 -3.99 4.00
CA THR A 75 3.69 -3.46 5.06
C THR A 75 3.75 -4.47 6.20
N ILE A 76 4.93 -4.61 6.81
CA ILE A 76 5.13 -5.46 7.99
C ILE A 76 4.31 -4.90 9.16
N THR A 77 3.65 -5.77 9.91
CA THR A 77 3.19 -5.45 11.27
C THR A 77 4.16 -6.17 12.21
N PRO A 78 5.01 -5.45 12.96
CA PRO A 78 6.10 -6.09 13.67
C PRO A 78 5.57 -6.88 14.87
N ASP A 79 6.11 -8.07 15.08
CA ASP A 79 6.07 -8.84 16.32
C ASP A 79 7.43 -8.71 17.03
N GLU A 80 7.67 -9.47 18.10
CA GLU A 80 8.92 -9.45 18.86
C GLU A 80 10.14 -9.76 17.98
N ALA A 81 10.02 -10.74 17.09
CA ALA A 81 11.11 -11.12 16.19
C ALA A 81 11.44 -9.99 15.21
N ARG A 82 10.43 -9.30 14.67
CA ARG A 82 10.64 -8.14 13.79
C ARG A 82 11.19 -6.93 14.55
N VAL A 83 10.88 -6.77 15.84
CA VAL A 83 11.50 -5.72 16.67
C VAL A 83 13.00 -5.95 16.78
N GLU A 84 13.43 -7.19 16.99
CA GLU A 84 14.86 -7.55 17.04
C GLU A 84 15.52 -7.40 15.66
N GLU A 85 14.94 -7.97 14.61
CA GLU A 85 15.47 -7.95 13.24
C GLU A 85 15.75 -6.53 12.75
N PHE A 86 14.83 -5.60 12.99
CA PHE A 86 14.92 -4.21 12.53
C PHE A 86 15.42 -3.24 13.61
N SER A 87 15.75 -3.73 14.81
CA SER A 87 16.14 -2.89 15.96
C SER A 87 15.16 -1.75 16.24
N LEU A 88 13.87 -2.07 16.28
CA LEU A 88 12.79 -1.08 16.40
C LEU A 88 12.71 -0.48 17.80
N LYS A 89 12.25 0.78 17.89
CA LYS A 89 11.99 1.44 19.18
C LYS A 89 10.93 0.72 20.00
N LYS A 90 9.91 0.16 19.32
CA LYS A 90 8.83 -0.63 19.90
C LYS A 90 8.06 -1.39 18.83
N MET A 91 7.17 -2.27 19.28
CA MET A 91 6.19 -2.94 18.44
C MET A 91 5.12 -1.94 17.95
N TRP A 92 5.29 -1.42 16.74
CA TRP A 92 4.33 -0.51 16.11
C TRP A 92 3.02 -1.21 15.74
N ARG A 93 1.90 -0.48 15.76
CA ARG A 93 0.62 -1.01 15.32
C ARG A 93 0.61 -1.24 13.81
N SER A 94 -0.33 -2.06 13.34
CA SER A 94 -0.50 -2.32 11.91
C SER A 94 -0.88 -1.02 11.17
N PRO A 95 -0.14 -0.61 10.13
CA PRO A 95 -0.51 0.54 9.32
C PRO A 95 -1.91 0.42 8.73
N ASN A 96 -2.30 -0.81 8.35
CA ASN A 96 -3.63 -1.07 7.79
C ASN A 96 -4.73 -0.76 8.81
N GLY A 97 -4.53 -1.11 10.09
CA GLY A 97 -5.50 -0.81 11.15
C GLY A 97 -5.62 0.68 11.40
N THR A 98 -4.48 1.37 11.50
CA THR A 98 -4.44 2.84 11.67
C THR A 98 -5.14 3.57 10.52
N ILE A 99 -4.84 3.22 9.27
CA ILE A 99 -5.46 3.84 8.09
C ILE A 99 -6.97 3.60 8.06
N ARG A 100 -7.44 2.37 8.32
CA ARG A 100 -8.88 2.06 8.35
C ARG A 100 -9.62 2.84 9.41
N ASN A 101 -9.05 2.97 10.61
CA ASN A 101 -9.66 3.72 11.70
C ASN A 101 -9.81 5.20 11.38
N ILE A 102 -8.87 5.77 10.61
CA ILE A 102 -8.91 7.19 10.24
C ILE A 102 -9.82 7.41 9.03
N VAL A 103 -9.64 6.64 7.95
CA VAL A 103 -10.39 6.82 6.69
C VAL A 103 -11.85 6.38 6.83
N GLY A 104 -12.11 5.30 7.57
CA GLY A 104 -13.42 4.68 7.69
C GLY A 104 -13.84 3.87 6.46
N GLY A 105 -14.96 3.14 6.56
CA GLY A 105 -15.57 2.40 5.46
C GLY A 105 -15.56 0.87 5.61
N THR A 106 -15.82 0.18 4.49
CA THR A 106 -15.91 -1.29 4.40
C THR A 106 -14.87 -1.82 3.42
N ILE A 107 -14.21 -2.92 3.77
CA ILE A 107 -13.25 -3.58 2.88
C ILE A 107 -13.99 -4.64 2.07
N PHE A 108 -13.97 -4.47 0.76
CA PHE A 108 -14.42 -5.48 -0.19
C PHE A 108 -13.21 -6.28 -0.70
N ARG A 109 -13.37 -7.58 -0.85
CA ARG A 109 -12.35 -8.48 -1.41
C ARG A 109 -13.02 -9.43 -2.38
N GLU A 110 -12.51 -9.47 -3.60
CA GLU A 110 -12.95 -10.37 -4.66
C GLU A 110 -11.74 -11.06 -5.31
N PRO A 111 -11.89 -12.28 -5.86
CA PRO A 111 -10.82 -12.97 -6.55
C PRO A 111 -10.58 -12.39 -7.95
N ILE A 112 -9.33 -12.38 -8.40
CA ILE A 112 -9.00 -12.20 -9.83
C ILE A 112 -9.03 -13.57 -10.50
N ILE A 113 -10.08 -13.86 -11.27
CA ILE A 113 -10.28 -15.17 -11.90
C ILE A 113 -9.57 -15.27 -13.25
N CYS A 114 -8.73 -16.30 -13.40
CA CYS A 114 -8.06 -16.63 -14.65
C CYS A 114 -8.64 -17.94 -15.22
N LYS A 115 -9.12 -17.91 -16.47
CA LYS A 115 -9.74 -19.08 -17.13
C LYS A 115 -8.86 -20.34 -17.14
N ASN A 116 -7.54 -20.16 -17.12
CA ASN A 116 -6.53 -21.22 -17.18
C ASN A 116 -5.95 -21.60 -15.81
N VAL A 117 -6.45 -21.05 -14.70
CA VAL A 117 -6.02 -21.39 -13.34
C VAL A 117 -7.16 -22.15 -12.65
N PRO A 118 -7.03 -23.47 -12.43
CA PRO A 118 -8.07 -24.27 -11.78
C PRO A 118 -8.37 -23.77 -10.35
N ARG A 119 -9.65 -23.83 -9.97
CA ARG A 119 -10.10 -23.46 -8.62
C ARG A 119 -9.94 -24.67 -7.68
N LEU A 120 -9.49 -24.43 -6.44
CA LEU A 120 -9.37 -25.49 -5.43
C LEU A 120 -10.74 -26.03 -4.99
N VAL A 121 -11.79 -25.21 -5.09
CA VAL A 121 -13.19 -25.58 -4.81
C VAL A 121 -13.92 -25.63 -6.15
N PRO A 122 -14.16 -26.82 -6.75
CA PRO A 122 -14.70 -26.93 -8.11
C PRO A 122 -16.13 -26.39 -8.28
N HIS A 123 -16.90 -26.31 -7.20
CA HIS A 123 -18.29 -25.83 -7.22
C HIS A 123 -18.42 -24.30 -7.28
N TRP A 124 -17.33 -23.56 -7.08
CA TRP A 124 -17.31 -22.12 -7.30
C TRP A 124 -17.24 -21.88 -8.80
N THR A 125 -18.38 -21.81 -9.45
CA THR A 125 -18.49 -21.75 -10.92
C THR A 125 -18.63 -20.33 -11.45
N ASP A 126 -19.09 -19.40 -10.61
CA ASP A 126 -19.12 -17.96 -10.88
C ASP A 126 -17.74 -17.34 -10.63
#